data_AF-A0A914CR66-F1
#
_entry.id   AF-A0A914CR66-F1
#
_cell.length_a   1.000
_cell.length_b   1.000
_cell.length_c   1.000
_cell.angle_alpha   90.00
_cell.angle_beta   90.00
_cell.angle_gamma   90.00
#
_symmetry.space_group_name_H-M   'P 1'
#
loop_
_entity.id
_entity.type
_entity.pdbx_description
1 polymer ?
#
loop_
_entity_poly.entity_id
_entity_poly.type
_entity_poly.pdbx_seq_one_letter_code
_entity_poly.pdbx_strand_id
1 'polypeptide(L)'
;MDLHKEIFLWFFGLNQSFLWINANGAISFQSMITGYTPSCAPVIGEFSMISPYWTGVDIRTTGNIYYRESRDSDVLQQSNMEIHNAFPEMDNINMNWAYIITWYNVTYYPDTDPYENKTRNFFQCVLATDDRFSYAIFYYNQMLWRTGDASGGHDGLGGTPAQAGFDAGDGIHRFMINGSCQDDLNTTLVTQSNVGKPGVWVFSVANSTIVAPSTRSTTNSTKKIVTTPTAPISALSNSDGTPCSCNKPTMWLDIIVAIDKSKSIGIGGLGSIGAQLATLFYGVNIAQGGSGYYSRVAIVLFSSDVKVLGDLKTYTSYNDLLKAFLNLETYHNATDIVVDIYAALDTAQNMFESQSDTSSRQARKVVLLYASSYNQIGLDDPKTIADQMINSNVFIVTVDYRDAGGATTKLLSQISTPFMNFSSADETNRANILNEIDQALCFANCVCPREMQQVITYNATSGRPMYWGDCIIPYDSGAFAQFAQDACTEIGGSLVSLTTKTKTDIVI
;
A
#
# COMPACT_ATOMS: atom_id res chain seq x y z
N MET A 1 28.39 -12.14 -7.32
CA MET A 1 27.90 -12.56 -8.65
C MET A 1 26.48 -12.07 -8.70
N ASP A 2 26.24 -11.00 -9.45
CA ASP A 2 24.96 -10.30 -9.47
C ASP A 2 24.28 -10.63 -10.79
N LEU A 3 23.19 -11.39 -10.71
CA LEU A 3 22.45 -11.83 -11.89
C LEU A 3 21.25 -10.91 -12.10
N HIS A 4 21.19 -10.31 -13.28
CA HIS A 4 20.08 -9.52 -13.78
C HIS A 4 19.11 -10.41 -14.57
N LYS A 5 17.82 -10.35 -14.24
CA LYS A 5 16.78 -11.15 -14.92
C LYS A 5 15.50 -10.34 -15.11
N GLU A 6 14.93 -10.41 -16.31
CA GLU A 6 13.60 -9.91 -16.63
C GLU A 6 12.52 -10.75 -15.93
N ILE A 7 11.62 -10.07 -15.23
CA ILE A 7 10.53 -10.66 -14.46
C ILE A 7 9.27 -9.80 -14.59
N PHE A 8 8.14 -10.36 -14.18
CA PHE A 8 6.89 -9.63 -13.98
C PHE A 8 6.39 -9.98 -12.58
N LEU A 9 6.48 -9.04 -11.65
CA LEU A 9 6.18 -9.27 -10.23
C LEU A 9 5.73 -7.97 -9.59
N TRP A 10 4.54 -7.96 -9.00
CA TRP A 10 4.11 -6.82 -8.20
C TRP A 10 4.81 -6.84 -6.84
N PHE A 11 5.43 -5.72 -6.49
CA PHE A 11 6.10 -5.52 -5.20
C PHE A 11 5.88 -4.09 -4.71
N PHE A 12 5.29 -3.91 -3.53
CA PHE A 12 4.93 -2.59 -2.99
C PHE A 12 4.06 -1.75 -3.95
N GLY A 13 3.14 -2.40 -4.68
CA GLY A 13 2.25 -1.72 -5.63
C GLY A 13 2.94 -1.30 -6.93
N LEU A 14 4.20 -1.68 -7.12
CA LEU A 14 4.97 -1.42 -8.33
C LEU A 14 5.32 -2.73 -9.01
N ASN A 15 5.09 -2.81 -10.32
CA ASN A 15 5.56 -3.94 -11.09
C ASN A 15 7.08 -3.85 -11.27
N GLN A 16 7.77 -4.91 -10.86
CA GLN A 16 9.20 -5.05 -10.95
C GLN A 16 9.54 -5.79 -12.24
N SER A 17 10.26 -5.11 -13.13
CA SER A 17 10.69 -5.69 -14.41
C SER A 17 12.00 -6.44 -14.31
N PHE A 18 12.81 -6.17 -13.28
CA PHE A 18 14.13 -6.75 -13.10
C PHE A 18 14.40 -7.05 -11.64
N LEU A 19 15.02 -8.20 -11.38
CA LEU A 19 15.57 -8.54 -10.06
C LEU A 19 17.09 -8.73 -10.13
N TRP A 20 17.75 -8.46 -9.00
CA TRP A 20 19.15 -8.77 -8.73
C TRP A 20 19.22 -9.69 -7.51
N ILE A 21 19.88 -10.84 -7.68
CA ILE A 21 20.13 -11.76 -6.56
C ILE A 21 21.46 -11.39 -5.92
N ASN A 22 21.44 -11.06 -4.64
CA ASN A 22 22.63 -10.75 -3.88
C ASN A 22 23.13 -11.97 -3.10
N ALA A 23 24.46 -12.16 -3.09
CA ALA A 23 25.08 -13.26 -2.36
C ALA A 23 24.78 -13.21 -0.85
N ASN A 24 24.63 -12.00 -0.31
CA ASN A 24 24.35 -11.70 1.08
C ASN A 24 22.91 -12.04 1.52
N GLY A 25 22.11 -12.76 0.71
CA GLY A 25 20.78 -13.21 1.14
C GLY A 25 19.66 -12.19 0.93
N ALA A 26 19.83 -11.31 -0.04
CA ALA A 26 18.85 -10.30 -0.44
C ALA A 26 18.55 -10.39 -1.94
N ILE A 27 17.38 -9.89 -2.32
CA ILE A 27 16.93 -9.70 -3.69
C ILE A 27 16.55 -8.23 -3.80
N SER A 28 17.15 -7.50 -4.73
CA SER A 28 16.80 -6.11 -4.96
C SER A 28 16.16 -5.92 -6.32
N PHE A 29 15.47 -4.80 -6.44
CA PHE A 29 14.95 -4.28 -7.70
C PHE A 29 15.57 -2.91 -7.95
N GLN A 30 15.42 -2.38 -9.18
CA GLN A 30 16.07 -1.17 -9.69
C GLN A 30 17.61 -1.23 -9.81
N SER A 31 18.32 -1.63 -8.75
CA SER A 31 19.77 -1.66 -8.71
C SER A 31 20.33 -2.78 -7.83
N MET A 32 21.63 -3.06 -7.95
CA MET A 32 22.32 -4.06 -7.16
C MET A 32 22.68 -3.54 -5.75
N ILE A 33 22.57 -4.41 -4.74
CA ILE A 33 23.04 -4.09 -3.39
C ILE A 33 24.55 -4.28 -3.29
N THR A 34 25.29 -3.24 -2.91
CA THR A 34 26.75 -3.33 -2.73
C THR A 34 27.17 -3.54 -1.26
N GLY A 35 26.26 -3.26 -0.32
CA GLY A 35 26.48 -3.45 1.11
C GLY A 35 26.35 -4.91 1.56
N TYR A 36 27.17 -5.29 2.53
CA TYR A 36 27.14 -6.60 3.20
C TYR A 36 26.62 -6.54 4.64
N THR A 37 26.67 -5.36 5.27
CA THR A 37 26.07 -5.13 6.59
C THR A 37 24.62 -4.68 6.43
N PRO A 38 23.66 -5.36 7.06
CA PRO A 38 22.25 -4.99 6.95
C PRO A 38 21.95 -3.59 7.47
N SER A 39 21.02 -2.90 6.81
CA SER A 39 20.45 -1.66 7.31
C SER A 39 19.18 -1.97 8.10
N CYS A 40 19.27 -1.85 9.42
CA CYS A 40 18.11 -2.02 10.30
C CYS A 40 17.18 -0.80 10.32
N ALA A 41 17.58 0.28 9.65
CA ALA A 41 16.74 1.43 9.31
C ALA A 41 16.18 1.29 7.88
N PRO A 42 15.04 1.94 7.57
CA PRO A 42 14.48 1.95 6.21
C PRO A 42 15.52 2.39 5.17
N VAL A 43 15.62 1.67 4.06
CA VAL A 43 16.50 2.04 2.95
C VAL A 43 15.89 3.22 2.18
N ILE A 44 16.71 4.19 1.77
CA ILE A 44 16.25 5.42 1.10
C ILE A 44 16.88 5.53 -0.29
N GLY A 45 16.04 5.46 -1.33
CA GLY A 45 16.34 5.95 -2.68
C GLY A 45 17.30 5.12 -3.53
N GLU A 46 17.72 3.93 -3.09
CA GLU A 46 18.70 3.11 -3.84
C GLU A 46 18.07 1.91 -4.56
N PHE A 47 17.24 1.14 -3.86
CA PHE A 47 16.58 -0.07 -4.37
C PHE A 47 15.44 -0.47 -3.43
N SER A 48 14.39 -1.07 -3.97
CA SER A 48 13.46 -1.87 -3.18
C SER A 48 14.02 -3.29 -3.00
N MET A 49 13.71 -3.95 -1.90
CA MET A 49 14.38 -5.19 -1.51
C MET A 49 13.45 -6.20 -0.85
N ILE A 50 13.57 -7.46 -1.28
CA ILE A 50 13.12 -8.64 -0.54
C ILE A 50 14.35 -9.22 0.15
N SER A 51 14.30 -9.33 1.47
CA SER A 51 15.38 -9.86 2.28
C SER A 51 14.92 -11.15 2.94
N PRO A 52 15.07 -12.33 2.30
CA PRO A 52 14.86 -13.59 3.00
C PRO A 52 15.79 -13.71 4.21
N TYR A 53 17.06 -13.29 4.05
CA TYR A 53 18.05 -13.30 5.12
C TYR A 53 19.29 -12.46 4.77
N TRP A 54 19.17 -11.12 4.75
CA TRP A 54 20.29 -10.24 4.40
C TRP A 54 21.31 -10.16 5.54
N THR A 55 22.55 -10.56 5.26
CA THR A 55 23.70 -10.52 6.18
C THR A 55 24.99 -10.78 5.40
N GLY A 56 26.16 -10.63 6.02
CA GLY A 56 27.45 -10.90 5.38
C GLY A 56 27.67 -12.38 5.08
N VAL A 57 27.03 -12.90 4.03
CA VAL A 57 27.22 -14.27 3.51
C VAL A 57 28.51 -14.34 2.73
N ASP A 58 29.23 -15.44 2.91
CA ASP A 58 30.42 -15.76 2.13
C ASP A 58 30.25 -17.13 1.46
N ILE A 59 30.49 -17.14 0.16
CA ILE A 59 30.40 -18.33 -0.70
C ILE A 59 31.72 -18.64 -1.42
N ARG A 60 32.83 -17.99 -1.02
CA ARG A 60 34.11 -18.10 -1.73
C ARG A 60 34.75 -19.48 -1.62
N THR A 61 34.56 -20.19 -0.50
CA THR A 61 35.10 -21.54 -0.33
C THR A 61 34.03 -22.63 -0.21
N THR A 62 32.84 -22.29 0.31
CA THR A 62 31.74 -23.23 0.54
C THR A 62 30.37 -22.62 0.23
N GLY A 63 29.38 -23.48 -0.04
CA GLY A 63 28.00 -23.07 -0.27
C GLY A 63 27.77 -22.57 -1.70
N ASN A 64 26.51 -22.64 -2.14
CA ASN A 64 26.12 -22.25 -3.49
C ASN A 64 24.77 -21.54 -3.46
N ILE A 65 24.56 -20.65 -4.43
CA ILE A 65 23.28 -20.00 -4.66
C ILE A 65 22.67 -20.58 -5.93
N TYR A 66 21.56 -21.28 -5.78
CA TYR A 66 20.81 -21.83 -6.90
C TYR A 66 19.61 -20.95 -7.17
N TYR A 67 19.36 -20.64 -8.43
CA TYR A 67 18.15 -19.93 -8.83
C TYR A 67 17.60 -20.51 -10.12
N ARG A 68 16.28 -20.49 -10.26
CA ARG A 68 15.61 -20.86 -11.50
C ARG A 68 14.24 -20.22 -11.61
N GLU A 69 13.90 -19.87 -12.85
CA GLU A 69 12.51 -19.63 -13.25
C GLU A 69 11.82 -20.98 -13.45
N SER A 70 10.55 -21.06 -13.07
CA SER A 70 9.75 -22.28 -13.18
C SER A 70 8.33 -21.96 -13.63
N ARG A 71 7.86 -22.70 -14.64
CA ARG A 71 6.45 -22.84 -14.98
C ARG A 71 5.98 -24.30 -14.84
N ASP A 72 6.78 -25.12 -14.16
CA ASP A 72 6.49 -26.54 -13.95
C ASP A 72 5.24 -26.69 -13.08
N SER A 73 4.32 -27.55 -13.50
CA SER A 73 3.02 -27.77 -12.85
C SER A 73 3.16 -28.10 -11.37
N ASP A 74 4.15 -28.93 -11.01
CA ASP A 74 4.33 -29.41 -9.64
C ASP A 74 4.78 -28.27 -8.71
N VAL A 75 5.67 -27.40 -9.20
CA VAL A 75 6.12 -26.21 -8.47
C VAL A 75 4.96 -25.24 -8.28
N LEU A 76 4.23 -24.94 -9.36
CA LEU A 76 3.10 -24.02 -9.31
C LEU A 76 1.97 -24.55 -8.43
N GLN A 77 1.68 -25.86 -8.49
CA GLN A 77 0.70 -26.49 -7.62
C GLN A 77 1.13 -26.41 -6.15
N GLN A 78 2.41 -26.63 -5.85
CA GLN A 78 2.93 -26.47 -4.48
C GLN A 78 2.80 -25.02 -3.98
N SER A 79 3.21 -24.03 -4.80
CA SER A 79 3.03 -22.61 -4.46
C SER A 79 1.56 -22.25 -4.25
N ASN A 80 0.68 -22.69 -5.15
CA ASN A 80 -0.77 -22.48 -5.02
C ASN A 80 -1.32 -23.08 -3.74
N MET A 81 -0.90 -24.29 -3.34
CA MET A 81 -1.33 -24.89 -2.08
C MET A 81 -0.87 -24.09 -0.87
N GLU A 82 0.39 -23.64 -0.82
CA GLU A 82 0.90 -22.85 0.30
C GLU A 82 0.20 -21.49 0.39
N ILE A 83 -0.01 -20.82 -0.75
CA ILE A 83 -0.69 -19.52 -0.83
C ILE A 83 -2.17 -19.64 -0.47
N HIS A 84 -2.88 -20.64 -0.98
CA HIS A 84 -4.30 -20.83 -0.68
C HIS A 84 -4.54 -21.19 0.78
N ASN A 85 -3.63 -21.96 1.40
CA ASN A 85 -3.68 -22.21 2.85
C ASN A 85 -3.42 -20.94 3.66
N ALA A 86 -2.54 -20.07 3.17
CA ALA A 86 -2.20 -18.80 3.80
C ALA A 86 -3.32 -17.75 3.66
N PHE A 87 -4.00 -17.71 2.52
CA PHE A 87 -5.02 -16.70 2.18
C PHE A 87 -6.31 -17.39 1.67
N PRO A 88 -7.05 -18.10 2.55
CA PRO A 88 -8.24 -18.85 2.14
C PRO A 88 -9.40 -17.98 1.65
N GLU A 89 -9.41 -16.68 1.97
CA GLU A 89 -10.37 -15.68 1.50
C GLU A 89 -10.15 -15.26 0.04
N MET A 90 -9.02 -15.62 -0.54
CA MET A 90 -8.69 -15.28 -1.93
C MET A 90 -9.10 -16.43 -2.86
N ASP A 91 -10.27 -16.27 -3.47
CA ASP A 91 -10.77 -17.19 -4.49
C ASP A 91 -10.01 -17.00 -5.83
N ASN A 92 -9.88 -18.08 -6.61
CA ASN A 92 -9.35 -18.07 -7.99
C ASN A 92 -7.88 -17.64 -8.17
N ILE A 93 -7.02 -17.80 -7.16
CA ILE A 93 -5.57 -17.69 -7.36
C ILE A 93 -5.07 -18.91 -8.13
N ASN A 94 -4.34 -18.67 -9.22
CA ASN A 94 -3.64 -19.72 -9.96
C ASN A 94 -2.29 -19.21 -10.46
N MET A 95 -1.25 -19.39 -9.64
CA MET A 95 0.12 -19.03 -9.97
C MET A 95 0.52 -19.68 -11.31
N ASN A 96 0.98 -18.86 -12.24
CA ASN A 96 1.42 -19.29 -13.57
C ASN A 96 2.95 -19.17 -13.75
N TRP A 97 3.62 -18.56 -12.76
CA TRP A 97 5.04 -18.32 -12.76
C TRP A 97 5.60 -18.37 -11.34
N ALA A 98 6.79 -18.97 -11.21
CA ALA A 98 7.57 -18.93 -9.98
C ALA A 98 9.06 -18.70 -10.26
N TYR A 99 9.73 -18.04 -9.34
CA TYR A 99 11.17 -17.85 -9.33
C TYR A 99 11.74 -18.27 -7.98
N ILE A 100 12.56 -19.32 -8.01
CA ILE A 100 13.06 -20.00 -6.82
C ILE A 100 14.52 -19.59 -6.65
N ILE A 101 14.90 -19.15 -5.46
CA ILE A 101 16.27 -18.75 -5.12
C ILE A 101 16.64 -19.42 -3.80
N THR A 102 17.71 -20.21 -3.79
CA THR A 102 18.16 -21.03 -2.66
C THR A 102 19.59 -20.69 -2.31
N TRP A 103 19.82 -20.26 -1.08
CA TRP A 103 21.15 -20.16 -0.49
C TRP A 103 21.41 -21.47 0.24
N TYR A 104 22.17 -22.34 -0.42
CA TYR A 104 22.42 -23.70 0.04
C TYR A 104 23.80 -23.81 0.68
N ASN A 105 23.84 -24.23 1.94
CA ASN A 105 25.06 -24.53 2.68
C ASN A 105 26.03 -23.33 2.77
N VAL A 106 25.48 -22.12 2.91
CA VAL A 106 26.26 -20.88 2.92
C VAL A 106 26.76 -20.54 4.33
N THR A 107 27.88 -19.80 4.42
CA THR A 107 28.50 -19.39 5.69
C THR A 107 28.67 -17.89 5.80
N TYR A 108 29.21 -17.41 6.92
CA TYR A 108 29.40 -15.98 7.20
C TYR A 108 30.81 -15.50 6.83
N TYR A 109 30.88 -14.23 6.41
CA TYR A 109 32.13 -13.56 6.07
C TYR A 109 32.99 -13.27 7.31
N PRO A 110 34.33 -13.32 7.20
CA PRO A 110 35.08 -13.90 6.10
C PRO A 110 35.13 -15.42 6.25
N ASP A 111 35.01 -16.14 5.16
CA ASP A 111 35.25 -17.58 5.14
C ASP A 111 36.77 -17.84 5.14
N THR A 112 37.36 -17.82 6.35
CA THR A 112 38.81 -17.96 6.57
C THR A 112 39.25 -19.42 6.76
N ASP A 113 38.31 -20.36 6.86
CA ASP A 113 38.62 -21.75 7.16
C ASP A 113 38.21 -22.69 6.00
N PRO A 114 39.16 -23.07 5.13
CA PRO A 114 38.92 -24.05 4.08
C PRO A 114 38.70 -25.49 4.63
N TYR A 115 38.79 -25.71 5.95
CA TYR A 115 38.62 -26.99 6.64
C TYR A 115 37.32 -27.02 7.47
N GLU A 116 36.18 -27.00 6.79
CA GLU A 116 34.83 -27.49 7.17
C GLU A 116 34.16 -27.16 8.54
N ASN A 117 34.75 -26.43 9.49
CA ASN A 117 34.13 -26.26 10.83
C ASN A 117 33.24 -25.02 11.03
N LYS A 118 33.07 -24.17 10.02
CA LYS A 118 32.18 -23.00 10.12
C LYS A 118 30.71 -23.40 9.98
N THR A 119 29.85 -22.80 10.81
CA THR A 119 28.41 -23.05 10.79
C THR A 119 27.78 -22.68 9.44
N ARG A 120 26.72 -23.40 9.09
CA ARG A 120 26.10 -23.34 7.76
C ARG A 120 24.59 -23.06 7.87
N ASN A 121 24.11 -22.19 7.01
CA ASN A 121 22.70 -21.84 6.89
C ASN A 121 22.11 -22.38 5.57
N PHE A 122 20.81 -22.69 5.61
CA PHE A 122 20.01 -23.12 4.46
C PHE A 122 18.69 -22.38 4.45
N PHE A 123 18.48 -21.54 3.44
CA PHE A 123 17.24 -20.81 3.27
C PHE A 123 16.90 -20.62 1.79
N GLN A 124 15.60 -20.51 1.51
CA GLN A 124 15.07 -20.38 0.16
C GLN A 124 13.96 -19.33 0.12
N CYS A 125 13.91 -18.60 -0.99
CA CYS A 125 12.83 -17.71 -1.37
C CYS A 125 12.18 -18.22 -2.64
N VAL A 126 10.85 -18.27 -2.66
CA VAL A 126 10.05 -18.49 -3.85
C VAL A 126 9.19 -17.24 -4.08
N LEU A 127 9.41 -16.58 -5.21
CA LEU A 127 8.52 -15.54 -5.71
C LEU A 127 7.52 -16.22 -6.63
N ALA A 128 6.22 -16.01 -6.43
CA ALA A 128 5.19 -16.61 -7.26
C ALA A 128 4.19 -15.54 -7.68
N THR A 129 3.72 -15.58 -8.92
CA THR A 129 2.73 -14.64 -9.43
C THR A 129 1.73 -15.36 -10.34
N ASP A 130 0.51 -14.81 -10.41
CA ASP A 130 -0.46 -15.05 -11.48
C ASP A 130 -0.66 -13.80 -12.35
N ASP A 131 0.37 -12.94 -12.36
CA ASP A 131 0.43 -11.61 -12.99
C ASP A 131 -0.47 -10.54 -12.35
N ARG A 132 -1.41 -10.92 -11.48
CA ARG A 132 -2.26 -9.96 -10.75
C ARG A 132 -1.90 -9.90 -9.27
N PHE A 133 -1.63 -11.05 -8.69
CA PHE A 133 -1.20 -11.22 -7.32
C PHE A 133 0.20 -11.82 -7.31
N SER A 134 1.02 -11.31 -6.41
CA SER A 134 2.40 -11.71 -6.24
C SER A 134 2.63 -12.04 -4.78
N TYR A 135 3.33 -13.14 -4.57
CA TYR A 135 3.59 -13.71 -3.26
C TYR A 135 5.07 -14.02 -3.09
N ALA A 136 5.55 -13.89 -1.86
CA ALA A 136 6.87 -14.37 -1.45
C ALA A 136 6.69 -15.46 -0.40
N ILE A 137 7.36 -16.59 -0.62
CA ILE A 137 7.42 -17.71 0.31
C ILE A 137 8.85 -17.90 0.75
N PHE A 138 9.11 -17.85 2.05
CA PHE A 138 10.41 -18.16 2.62
C PHE A 138 10.38 -19.51 3.31
N TYR A 139 11.41 -20.31 3.04
CA TYR A 139 11.65 -21.58 3.70
C TYR A 139 12.97 -21.50 4.47
N TYR A 140 12.91 -21.77 5.76
CA TYR A 140 14.05 -21.87 6.65
C TYR A 140 14.09 -23.29 7.23
N ASN A 141 15.20 -23.98 7.00
CA ASN A 141 15.41 -25.30 7.59
C ASN A 141 16.32 -25.18 8.82
N GLN A 142 17.51 -24.62 8.61
CA GLN A 142 18.52 -24.48 9.66
C GLN A 142 19.24 -23.14 9.54
N MET A 143 19.19 -22.35 10.61
CA MET A 143 19.83 -21.06 10.74
C MET A 143 20.70 -21.06 12.00
N LEU A 144 22.02 -21.19 11.85
CA LEU A 144 23.00 -21.33 12.95
C LEU A 144 23.84 -20.07 13.19
N TRP A 145 23.94 -19.20 12.20
CA TRP A 145 24.69 -17.94 12.28
C TRP A 145 23.86 -16.79 11.73
N ARG A 146 24.16 -15.55 12.15
CA ARG A 146 23.43 -14.34 11.76
C ARG A 146 24.27 -13.12 11.38
N THR A 147 25.57 -13.14 11.67
CA THR A 147 26.43 -11.97 11.46
C THR A 147 27.82 -12.37 10.97
N GLY A 148 28.33 -11.68 9.96
CA GLY A 148 29.74 -11.78 9.58
C GLY A 148 30.64 -10.84 10.38
N ASP A 149 31.94 -11.12 10.44
CA ASP A 149 32.91 -10.37 11.23
C ASP A 149 33.01 -8.90 10.75
N ALA A 150 32.82 -8.65 9.45
CA ALA A 150 32.81 -7.29 8.89
C ALA A 150 31.60 -6.45 9.38
N SER A 151 30.58 -7.09 9.94
CA SER A 151 29.43 -6.47 10.59
C SER A 151 29.55 -6.49 12.12
N GLY A 152 30.75 -6.70 12.66
CA GLY A 152 31.05 -6.73 14.09
C GLY A 152 30.70 -8.05 14.78
N GLY A 153 30.47 -9.12 14.02
CA GLY A 153 30.23 -10.46 14.55
C GLY A 153 31.51 -11.18 15.00
N HIS A 154 31.32 -12.28 15.72
CA HIS A 154 32.35 -13.27 16.05
C HIS A 154 31.71 -14.66 16.04
N ASP A 155 32.36 -15.63 15.40
CA ASP A 155 31.84 -17.00 15.20
C ASP A 155 30.41 -17.06 14.60
N GLY A 156 30.04 -16.05 13.81
CA GLY A 156 28.73 -15.99 13.17
C GLY A 156 27.64 -15.33 14.02
N LEU A 157 27.95 -14.81 15.22
CA LEU A 157 27.00 -14.24 16.19
C LEU A 157 27.45 -12.84 16.65
N GLY A 158 26.57 -12.09 17.34
CA GLY A 158 26.85 -10.71 17.78
C GLY A 158 26.82 -9.69 16.64
N GLY A 159 27.37 -8.49 16.83
CA GLY A 159 27.41 -7.43 15.81
C GLY A 159 26.02 -6.96 15.34
N THR A 160 25.93 -6.50 14.09
CA THR A 160 24.65 -6.16 13.43
C THR A 160 23.98 -7.44 12.91
N PRO A 161 22.85 -7.90 13.49
CA PRO A 161 22.20 -9.14 13.09
C PRO A 161 21.58 -9.07 11.68
N ALA A 162 21.32 -10.23 11.09
CA ALA A 162 20.66 -10.35 9.81
C ALA A 162 19.29 -9.66 9.75
N GLN A 163 18.90 -9.22 8.56
CA GLN A 163 17.58 -8.68 8.26
C GLN A 163 16.72 -9.73 7.54
N ALA A 164 15.47 -9.89 7.96
CA ALA A 164 14.47 -10.72 7.28
C ALA A 164 13.17 -9.95 7.11
N GLY A 165 12.73 -9.77 5.86
CA GLY A 165 11.56 -8.94 5.55
C GLY A 165 11.63 -8.31 4.16
N PHE A 166 11.01 -7.14 4.04
CA PHE A 166 10.76 -6.42 2.81
C PHE A 166 10.93 -4.92 3.05
N ASP A 167 11.55 -4.22 2.12
CA ASP A 167 11.75 -2.78 2.18
C ASP A 167 11.45 -2.17 0.80
N ALA A 168 10.63 -1.13 0.75
CA ALA A 168 10.25 -0.49 -0.51
C ALA A 168 11.35 0.43 -1.05
N GLY A 169 12.40 0.70 -0.26
CA GLY A 169 13.47 1.61 -0.65
C GLY A 169 13.06 3.08 -0.67
N ASP A 170 11.90 3.44 -0.13
CA ASP A 170 11.37 4.80 -0.08
C ASP A 170 11.56 5.49 1.28
N GLY A 171 12.26 4.82 2.20
CA GLY A 171 12.51 5.31 3.55
C GLY A 171 11.32 5.17 4.51
N ILE A 172 10.19 4.61 4.06
CA ILE A 172 8.93 4.63 4.80
C ILE A 172 8.32 3.23 4.88
N HIS A 173 8.09 2.57 3.75
CA HIS A 173 7.38 1.30 3.70
C HIS A 173 8.34 0.13 3.86
N ARG A 174 8.13 -0.64 4.93
CA ARG A 174 8.83 -1.88 5.19
C ARG A 174 7.97 -2.85 5.99
N PHE A 175 8.26 -4.14 5.84
CA PHE A 175 7.72 -5.20 6.68
C PHE A 175 8.87 -6.05 7.18
N MET A 176 8.99 -6.21 8.49
CA MET A 176 10.08 -6.96 9.10
C MET A 176 9.51 -8.17 9.83
N ILE A 177 10.07 -9.35 9.58
CA ILE A 177 9.72 -10.53 10.35
C ILE A 177 10.14 -10.29 11.80
N ASN A 178 9.35 -10.78 12.76
CA ASN A 178 9.67 -10.63 14.17
C ASN A 178 11.08 -11.18 14.48
N GLY A 179 11.84 -10.47 15.30
CA GLY A 179 13.25 -10.76 15.55
C GLY A 179 14.22 -10.29 14.45
N SER A 180 13.76 -9.72 13.33
CA SER A 180 14.67 -9.18 12.31
C SER A 180 15.56 -8.09 12.90
N CYS A 181 16.85 -8.09 12.56
CA CYS A 181 17.86 -7.23 13.17
C CYS A 181 18.05 -7.42 14.69
N GLN A 182 17.62 -8.56 15.25
CA GLN A 182 17.79 -8.93 16.65
C GLN A 182 18.48 -10.29 16.79
N ASP A 183 18.89 -10.62 18.01
CA ASP A 183 19.68 -11.83 18.30
C ASP A 183 18.90 -13.15 18.17
N ASP A 184 17.57 -13.10 18.30
CA ASP A 184 16.67 -14.24 18.30
C ASP A 184 16.16 -14.63 16.90
N LEU A 185 16.52 -13.88 15.85
CA LEU A 185 16.02 -14.07 14.48
C LEU A 185 16.08 -15.52 14.03
N ASN A 186 17.23 -16.17 14.19
CA ASN A 186 17.45 -17.53 13.68
C ASN A 186 16.47 -18.54 14.28
N THR A 187 16.26 -18.44 15.58
CA THR A 187 15.31 -19.27 16.30
C THR A 187 13.90 -18.96 15.81
N THR A 188 13.55 -17.67 15.69
CA THR A 188 12.24 -17.25 15.20
C THR A 188 11.95 -17.78 13.80
N LEU A 189 12.86 -17.61 12.83
CA LEU A 189 12.67 -18.03 11.44
C LEU A 189 12.42 -19.54 11.30
N VAL A 190 13.11 -20.37 12.10
CA VAL A 190 13.02 -21.84 12.03
C VAL A 190 11.86 -22.39 12.85
N THR A 191 11.57 -21.81 14.02
CA THR A 191 10.59 -22.37 14.97
C THR A 191 9.19 -21.78 14.84
N GLN A 192 9.06 -20.56 14.31
CA GLN A 192 7.78 -19.86 14.13
C GLN A 192 7.36 -19.85 12.66
N SER A 193 6.17 -19.32 12.40
CA SER A 193 5.54 -19.26 11.09
C SER A 193 4.31 -18.35 11.12
N ASN A 194 3.98 -17.74 9.99
CA ASN A 194 2.68 -17.06 9.77
C ASN A 194 1.62 -17.96 9.09
N VAL A 195 1.95 -19.20 8.76
CA VAL A 195 1.03 -20.20 8.16
C VAL A 195 0.89 -21.47 9.00
N GLY A 196 1.41 -21.46 10.23
CA GLY A 196 1.32 -22.61 11.15
C GLY A 196 2.23 -23.79 10.81
N LYS A 197 3.22 -23.60 9.91
CA LYS A 197 4.25 -24.59 9.56
C LYS A 197 5.63 -24.04 9.91
N PRO A 198 6.29 -24.50 10.99
CA PRO A 198 7.59 -23.99 11.41
C PRO A 198 8.58 -23.89 10.23
N GLY A 199 9.26 -22.76 10.09
CA GLY A 199 10.20 -22.54 9.01
C GLY A 199 9.58 -22.03 7.70
N VAL A 200 8.25 -22.00 7.57
CA VAL A 200 7.56 -21.53 6.36
C VAL A 200 6.88 -20.20 6.63
N TRP A 201 7.15 -19.21 5.77
CA TRP A 201 6.58 -17.88 5.86
C TRP A 201 6.03 -17.46 4.51
N VAL A 202 4.76 -17.06 4.44
CA VAL A 202 4.08 -16.70 3.19
C VAL A 202 3.57 -15.27 3.29
N PHE A 203 3.83 -14.45 2.27
CA PHE A 203 3.42 -13.05 2.24
C PHE A 203 2.80 -12.70 0.90
N SER A 204 1.71 -11.92 0.91
CA SER A 204 1.27 -11.19 -0.28
C SER A 204 2.09 -9.92 -0.38
N VAL A 205 2.70 -9.72 -1.54
CA VAL A 205 3.67 -8.64 -1.76
C VAL A 205 3.26 -7.67 -2.88
N ALA A 206 2.16 -7.98 -3.59
CA ALA A 206 1.71 -7.22 -4.75
C ALA A 206 1.29 -5.78 -4.44
N ASN A 207 0.60 -5.57 -3.31
CA ASN A 207 0.01 -4.28 -2.96
C ASN A 207 1.07 -3.32 -2.38
N SER A 208 0.67 -2.07 -2.11
CA SER A 208 1.54 -1.04 -1.50
C SER A 208 1.99 -1.37 -0.06
N THR A 209 1.47 -2.45 0.53
CA THR A 209 1.89 -2.99 1.82
C THR A 209 2.04 -4.50 1.72
N ILE A 210 2.94 -5.05 2.51
CA ILE A 210 3.10 -6.50 2.64
C ILE A 210 2.06 -7.04 3.60
N VAL A 211 1.33 -8.05 3.17
CA VAL A 211 0.28 -8.68 3.99
C VAL A 211 0.73 -10.08 4.41
N ALA A 212 0.76 -10.32 5.71
CA ALA A 212 0.89 -11.65 6.29
C ALA A 212 -0.52 -12.24 6.55
N PRO A 213 -0.71 -13.57 6.48
CA PRO A 213 -1.95 -14.24 6.82
C PRO A 213 -2.50 -13.84 8.19
N SER A 214 -3.81 -13.66 8.28
CA SER A 214 -4.47 -13.49 9.58
C SER A 214 -4.46 -14.83 10.35
N THR A 215 -3.99 -14.81 11.60
CA THR A 215 -4.04 -15.99 12.46
C THR A 215 -5.50 -16.40 12.66
N ARG A 216 -5.90 -17.58 12.14
CA ARG A 216 -7.24 -18.15 12.33
C ARG A 216 -7.60 -18.19 13.83
N SER A 217 -8.47 -17.29 14.27
CA SER A 217 -9.44 -17.60 15.31
C SER A 217 -10.71 -18.07 14.60
N THR A 218 -11.06 -19.34 14.80
CA THR A 218 -12.19 -20.00 14.14
C THR A 218 -13.52 -19.40 14.59
N THR A 219 -14.17 -18.58 13.75
CA THR A 219 -15.61 -18.36 13.79
C THR A 219 -16.20 -18.37 12.39
N ASN A 220 -16.92 -19.46 12.08
CA ASN A 220 -17.64 -19.69 10.83
C ASN A 220 -18.73 -18.63 10.61
N SER A 221 -18.69 -17.94 9.47
CA SER A 221 -19.89 -17.32 8.90
C SER A 221 -19.92 -17.55 7.39
N THR A 222 -20.81 -18.45 6.97
CA THR A 222 -21.08 -18.80 5.57
C THR A 222 -21.79 -17.66 4.84
N LYS A 223 -21.19 -17.11 3.79
CA LYS A 223 -21.83 -16.13 2.89
C LYS A 223 -22.26 -16.82 1.59
N LYS A 224 -23.54 -16.64 1.24
CA LYS A 224 -24.27 -17.34 0.17
C LYS A 224 -24.11 -16.58 -1.16
N ILE A 225 -23.76 -17.30 -2.24
CA ILE A 225 -23.61 -16.76 -3.60
C ILE A 225 -24.98 -16.61 -4.26
N VAL A 226 -25.22 -15.47 -4.91
CA VAL A 226 -26.39 -15.21 -5.79
C VAL A 226 -25.88 -14.74 -7.15
N THR A 227 -26.39 -15.34 -8.22
CA THR A 227 -25.97 -15.15 -9.62
C THR A 227 -26.91 -14.27 -10.46
N THR A 228 -26.32 -13.62 -11.49
CA THR A 228 -26.87 -13.11 -12.79
C THR A 228 -27.77 -11.84 -12.80
N PRO A 229 -27.94 -11.09 -13.93
CA PRO A 229 -27.56 -11.33 -15.34
C PRO A 229 -26.83 -10.19 -16.12
N THR A 230 -26.27 -10.54 -17.28
CA THR A 230 -25.52 -9.72 -18.26
C THR A 230 -26.42 -8.83 -19.14
N ALA A 231 -25.93 -7.66 -19.54
CA ALA A 231 -26.52 -6.78 -20.56
C ALA A 231 -25.44 -6.32 -21.57
N PRO A 232 -25.82 -5.97 -22.82
CA PRO A 232 -24.91 -5.94 -23.96
C PRO A 232 -24.06 -4.67 -24.00
N ILE A 233 -22.76 -4.84 -24.24
CA ILE A 233 -21.83 -3.72 -24.43
C ILE A 233 -21.79 -3.39 -25.92
N SER A 234 -22.25 -2.18 -26.27
CA SER A 234 -22.02 -1.56 -27.58
C SER A 234 -20.58 -1.03 -27.65
N ALA A 235 -19.90 -1.36 -28.74
CA ALA A 235 -18.50 -1.03 -29.02
C ALA A 235 -18.17 0.46 -28.83
N LEU A 236 -17.10 0.75 -28.07
CA LEU A 236 -16.49 2.07 -27.98
C LEU A 236 -15.43 2.22 -29.07
N SER A 237 -15.64 3.23 -29.91
CA SER A 237 -14.70 3.75 -30.90
C SER A 237 -13.61 4.59 -30.23
N ASN A 238 -12.36 4.36 -30.63
CA ASN A 238 -11.15 5.20 -30.46
C ASN A 238 -11.35 6.54 -29.72
N SER A 239 -10.96 6.58 -28.44
CA SER A 239 -10.75 7.84 -27.72
C SER A 239 -9.34 7.85 -27.15
N ASP A 240 -8.57 8.87 -27.52
CA ASP A 240 -7.40 9.32 -26.74
C ASP A 240 -7.83 9.43 -25.27
N GLY A 241 -7.26 8.61 -24.39
CA GLY A 241 -7.68 8.56 -22.98
C GLY A 241 -7.68 9.95 -22.33
N THR A 242 -8.59 10.20 -21.41
CA THR A 242 -8.65 11.48 -20.67
C THR A 242 -8.50 11.19 -19.18
N PRO A 243 -7.61 11.86 -18.43
CA PRO A 243 -7.52 11.70 -16.98
C PRO A 243 -8.90 11.79 -16.32
N CYS A 244 -9.11 11.04 -15.24
CA CYS A 244 -10.39 10.97 -14.53
C CYS A 244 -10.95 12.39 -14.32
N SER A 245 -12.04 12.71 -15.03
CA SER A 245 -12.56 14.06 -15.04
C SER A 245 -13.11 14.39 -13.64
N CYS A 246 -12.62 15.47 -13.03
CA CYS A 246 -13.15 15.87 -11.75
C CYS A 246 -14.49 16.60 -11.92
N ASN A 247 -15.58 15.87 -11.70
CA ASN A 247 -16.95 16.39 -11.80
C ASN A 247 -17.62 16.39 -10.43
N LYS A 248 -17.61 17.54 -9.74
CA LYS A 248 -18.16 17.69 -8.39
C LYS A 248 -19.64 17.30 -8.27
N PRO A 249 -20.53 17.69 -9.21
CA PRO A 249 -21.93 17.24 -9.20
C PRO A 249 -22.14 15.72 -9.20
N THR A 250 -21.22 14.94 -9.77
CA THR A 250 -21.31 13.48 -9.85
C THR A 250 -20.38 12.77 -8.87
N MET A 251 -19.81 13.49 -7.92
CA MET A 251 -18.98 12.90 -6.88
C MET A 251 -19.83 11.97 -6.00
N TRP A 252 -19.29 10.79 -5.72
CA TRP A 252 -19.96 9.70 -5.01
C TRP A 252 -19.07 9.15 -3.91
N LEU A 253 -18.89 9.98 -2.87
CA LEU A 253 -18.02 9.69 -1.74
C LEU A 253 -18.77 9.75 -0.41
N ASP A 254 -18.31 8.97 0.57
CA ASP A 254 -18.58 9.20 1.98
C ASP A 254 -17.36 9.84 2.62
N ILE A 255 -17.48 11.11 2.99
CA ILE A 255 -16.35 11.92 3.44
C ILE A 255 -16.53 12.26 4.91
N ILE A 256 -15.57 11.89 5.75
CA ILE A 256 -15.52 12.31 7.15
C ILE A 256 -14.44 13.38 7.26
N VAL A 257 -14.86 14.61 7.57
CA VAL A 257 -13.93 15.72 7.81
C VAL A 257 -13.58 15.74 9.30
N ALA A 258 -12.34 15.36 9.61
CA ALA A 258 -11.81 15.37 10.97
C ALA A 258 -10.96 16.63 11.17
N ILE A 259 -11.33 17.48 12.13
CA ILE A 259 -10.70 18.80 12.32
C ILE A 259 -10.21 18.94 13.76
N ASP A 260 -8.91 19.19 13.90
CA ASP A 260 -8.28 19.58 15.15
C ASP A 260 -8.88 20.91 15.65
N LYS A 261 -9.47 20.90 16.86
CA LYS A 261 -10.05 22.08 17.52
C LYS A 261 -9.19 22.61 18.68
N SER A 262 -7.96 22.11 18.82
CA SER A 262 -7.02 22.48 19.87
C SER A 262 -6.57 23.94 19.77
N LYS A 263 -5.90 24.39 20.83
CA LYS A 263 -5.23 25.69 20.95
C LYS A 263 -4.27 25.95 19.79
N SER A 264 -3.61 24.92 19.29
CA SER A 264 -2.55 25.01 18.28
C SER A 264 -3.06 25.47 16.91
N ILE A 265 -4.31 25.17 16.56
CA ILE A 265 -4.96 25.65 15.32
C ILE A 265 -5.36 27.11 15.43
N GLY A 266 -5.72 27.59 16.63
CA GLY A 266 -6.24 28.94 16.83
C GLY A 266 -7.66 29.14 16.28
N ILE A 267 -8.34 30.17 16.76
CA ILE A 267 -9.70 30.51 16.28
C ILE A 267 -9.70 30.91 14.81
N GLY A 268 -8.73 31.73 14.38
CA GLY A 268 -8.59 32.13 12.98
C GLY A 268 -8.22 30.97 12.05
N GLY A 269 -7.51 29.96 12.57
CA GLY A 269 -7.23 28.73 11.83
C GLY A 269 -8.48 27.91 11.56
N LEU A 270 -9.37 27.74 12.55
CA LEU A 270 -10.66 27.08 12.34
C LEU A 270 -11.56 27.83 11.35
N GLY A 271 -11.56 29.18 11.38
CA GLY A 271 -12.25 30.00 10.38
C GLY A 271 -11.71 29.78 8.97
N SER A 272 -10.38 29.73 8.84
CA SER A 272 -9.70 29.49 7.57
C SER A 272 -9.99 28.09 7.03
N ILE A 273 -9.97 27.05 7.89
CA ILE A 273 -10.37 25.69 7.52
C ILE A 273 -11.84 25.65 7.07
N GLY A 274 -12.73 26.33 7.79
CA GLY A 274 -14.14 26.44 7.40
C GLY A 274 -14.34 27.08 6.01
N ALA A 275 -13.63 28.17 5.71
CA ALA A 275 -13.68 28.81 4.40
C ALA A 275 -13.11 27.93 3.29
N GLN A 276 -12.03 27.18 3.58
CA GLN A 276 -11.43 26.22 2.65
C GLN A 276 -12.42 25.09 2.33
N LEU A 277 -13.03 24.49 3.35
CA LEU A 277 -14.02 23.42 3.19
C LEU A 277 -15.26 23.90 2.44
N ALA A 278 -15.76 25.11 2.74
CA ALA A 278 -16.85 25.71 1.97
C ALA A 278 -16.52 25.82 0.48
N THR A 279 -15.29 26.21 0.15
CA THR A 279 -14.81 26.30 -1.24
C THR A 279 -14.65 24.92 -1.88
N LEU A 280 -14.08 23.96 -1.14
CA LEU A 280 -13.84 22.59 -1.59
C LEU A 280 -15.15 21.87 -1.96
N PHE A 281 -16.17 21.98 -1.11
CA PHE A 281 -17.45 21.32 -1.29
C PHE A 281 -18.44 22.09 -2.19
N TYR A 282 -18.09 23.30 -2.63
CA TYR A 282 -18.92 24.05 -3.56
C TYR A 282 -19.09 23.27 -4.87
N GLY A 283 -20.35 23.03 -5.26
CA GLY A 283 -20.71 22.25 -6.45
C GLY A 283 -20.74 20.74 -6.25
N VAL A 284 -20.40 20.22 -5.06
CA VAL A 284 -20.60 18.80 -4.73
C VAL A 284 -22.08 18.54 -4.42
N ASN A 285 -22.65 17.48 -5.00
CA ASN A 285 -24.03 17.08 -4.73
C ASN A 285 -24.13 16.39 -3.36
N ILE A 286 -24.42 17.15 -2.31
CA ILE A 286 -24.65 16.64 -0.95
C ILE A 286 -26.13 16.27 -0.77
N ALA A 287 -26.41 15.00 -0.48
CA ALA A 287 -27.76 14.49 -0.27
C ALA A 287 -27.75 13.21 0.58
N GLN A 288 -28.93 12.69 0.92
CA GLN A 288 -29.10 11.44 1.67
C GLN A 288 -29.73 10.30 0.86
N GLY A 289 -30.16 10.59 -0.38
CA GLY A 289 -30.81 9.64 -1.27
C GLY A 289 -31.37 10.37 -2.50
N GLY A 290 -31.65 9.62 -3.57
CA GLY A 290 -32.16 10.17 -4.83
C GLY A 290 -31.74 9.32 -6.03
N SER A 291 -32.26 9.65 -7.21
CA SER A 291 -31.76 9.08 -8.47
C SER A 291 -30.49 9.84 -8.88
N GLY A 292 -29.33 9.18 -8.82
CA GLY A 292 -28.04 9.75 -9.23
C GLY A 292 -26.94 9.66 -8.18
N TYR A 293 -25.76 10.19 -8.54
CA TYR A 293 -24.58 10.22 -7.68
C TYR A 293 -24.67 11.37 -6.68
N TYR A 294 -24.40 11.07 -5.41
CA TYR A 294 -24.35 12.06 -4.33
C TYR A 294 -23.34 11.66 -3.25
N SER A 295 -22.68 12.67 -2.69
CA SER A 295 -21.75 12.48 -1.58
C SER A 295 -22.46 12.72 -0.24
N ARG A 296 -21.98 12.04 0.80
CA ARG A 296 -22.35 12.30 2.19
C ARG A 296 -21.12 12.84 2.91
N VAL A 297 -21.35 13.77 3.84
CA VAL A 297 -20.28 14.37 4.63
C VAL A 297 -20.62 14.24 6.09
N ALA A 298 -19.63 13.91 6.91
CA ALA A 298 -19.67 14.01 8.36
C ALA A 298 -18.59 14.99 8.83
N ILE A 299 -18.80 15.61 9.99
CA ILE A 299 -17.82 16.51 10.60
C ILE A 299 -17.54 16.04 12.02
N VAL A 300 -16.27 15.74 12.28
CA VAL A 300 -15.73 15.32 13.57
C VAL A 300 -14.70 16.35 14.01
N LEU A 301 -14.87 16.92 15.20
CA LEU A 301 -13.87 17.79 15.81
C LEU A 301 -13.13 17.03 16.90
N PHE A 302 -11.83 17.21 17.01
CA PHE A 302 -11.03 16.49 18.01
C PHE A 302 -9.96 17.38 18.66
N SER A 303 -9.69 17.12 19.94
CA SER A 303 -8.53 17.63 20.69
C SER A 303 -8.21 16.63 21.80
N SER A 304 -8.36 16.97 23.10
CA SER A 304 -8.43 15.99 24.20
C SER A 304 -9.75 15.22 24.25
N ASP A 305 -10.78 15.69 23.55
CA ASP A 305 -12.09 15.07 23.40
C ASP A 305 -12.54 15.11 21.93
N VAL A 306 -13.43 14.17 21.56
CA VAL A 306 -14.04 14.11 20.22
C VAL A 306 -15.49 14.58 20.26
N LYS A 307 -15.83 15.47 19.33
CA LYS A 307 -17.18 15.99 19.12
C LYS A 307 -17.63 15.77 17.69
N VAL A 308 -18.63 14.92 17.49
CA VAL A 308 -19.31 14.76 16.19
C VAL A 308 -20.32 15.91 16.03
N LEU A 309 -20.08 16.82 15.09
CA LEU A 309 -21.04 17.89 14.75
C LEU A 309 -22.19 17.37 13.89
N GLY A 310 -21.91 16.37 13.07
CA GLY A 310 -22.88 15.68 12.24
C GLY A 310 -22.27 14.42 11.66
N ASP A 311 -23.05 13.35 11.61
CA ASP A 311 -22.68 12.10 10.97
C ASP A 311 -22.99 12.10 9.46
N LEU A 312 -22.74 10.98 8.78
CA LEU A 312 -22.96 10.87 7.33
C LEU A 312 -24.45 11.06 6.93
N LYS A 313 -25.38 11.00 7.89
CA LYS A 313 -26.83 11.17 7.69
C LYS A 313 -27.34 12.58 8.04
N THR A 314 -26.48 13.42 8.62
CA THR A 314 -26.88 14.72 9.18
C THR A 314 -27.10 15.79 8.13
N TYR A 315 -26.15 15.99 7.21
CA TYR A 315 -26.21 17.10 6.24
C TYR A 315 -26.92 16.67 4.97
N THR A 316 -27.99 17.39 4.60
CA THR A 316 -28.84 17.02 3.45
C THR A 316 -28.64 17.89 2.21
N SER A 317 -27.83 18.94 2.33
CA SER A 317 -27.53 19.88 1.25
C SER A 317 -26.19 20.59 1.49
N TYR A 318 -25.62 21.18 0.43
CA TYR A 318 -24.45 22.08 0.56
C TYR A 318 -24.70 23.24 1.53
N ASN A 319 -25.92 23.78 1.57
CA ASN A 319 -26.24 24.90 2.47
C ASN A 319 -26.25 24.50 3.95
N ASP A 320 -26.61 23.25 4.27
CA ASP A 320 -26.52 22.74 5.64
C ASP A 320 -25.05 22.58 6.06
N LEU A 321 -24.24 22.05 5.14
CA LEU A 321 -22.81 21.87 5.34
C LEU A 321 -22.09 23.23 5.47
N LEU A 322 -22.45 24.21 4.64
CA LEU A 322 -21.92 25.57 4.67
C LEU A 322 -22.16 26.23 6.04
N LYS A 323 -23.34 26.07 6.63
CA LYS A 323 -23.62 26.59 7.98
C LYS A 323 -22.71 25.96 9.03
N ALA A 324 -22.42 24.65 8.93
CA ALA A 324 -21.51 24.00 9.85
C ALA A 324 -20.08 24.54 9.71
N PHE A 325 -19.60 24.68 8.47
CA PHE A 325 -18.26 25.23 8.19
C PHE A 325 -18.08 26.68 8.66
N LEU A 326 -19.08 27.54 8.44
CA LEU A 326 -19.02 28.94 8.86
C LEU A 326 -19.07 29.13 10.39
N ASN A 327 -19.45 28.10 11.14
CA ASN A 327 -19.55 28.15 12.61
C ASN A 327 -18.43 27.38 13.33
N LEU A 328 -17.41 26.87 12.61
CA LEU A 328 -16.33 26.07 13.22
C LEU A 328 -15.58 26.82 14.33
N GLU A 329 -15.39 28.14 14.18
CA GLU A 329 -14.72 28.99 15.17
C GLU A 329 -15.35 28.91 16.57
N THR A 330 -16.66 28.65 16.66
CA THR A 330 -17.38 28.53 17.94
C THR A 330 -16.95 27.34 18.78
N TYR A 331 -16.26 26.37 18.17
CA TYR A 331 -15.78 25.16 18.83
C TYR A 331 -14.29 25.20 19.16
N HIS A 332 -13.62 26.33 18.93
CA HIS A 332 -12.22 26.50 19.29
C HIS A 332 -12.01 26.30 20.79
N ASN A 333 -11.06 25.42 21.16
CA ASN A 333 -10.64 25.27 22.53
C ASN A 333 -9.30 25.97 22.76
N ALA A 334 -9.36 27.21 23.27
CA ALA A 334 -8.18 28.07 23.46
C ALA A 334 -7.19 27.57 24.53
N THR A 335 -7.55 26.57 25.34
CA THR A 335 -6.69 26.06 26.43
C THR A 335 -6.17 24.65 26.18
N ASP A 336 -6.82 23.87 25.32
CA ASP A 336 -6.48 22.46 25.10
C ASP A 336 -5.31 22.33 24.12
N ILE A 337 -4.20 21.74 24.57
CA ILE A 337 -2.99 21.54 23.78
C ILE A 337 -2.92 20.13 23.16
N VAL A 338 -3.89 19.27 23.46
CA VAL A 338 -3.90 17.87 23.03
C VAL A 338 -4.47 17.76 21.62
N VAL A 339 -3.84 16.91 20.81
CA VAL A 339 -4.28 16.54 19.46
C VAL A 339 -4.35 15.01 19.41
N ASP A 340 -5.55 14.46 19.64
CA ASP A 340 -5.81 13.01 19.65
C ASP A 340 -6.37 12.55 18.31
N ILE A 341 -5.45 12.26 17.38
CA ILE A 341 -5.81 11.78 16.03
C ILE A 341 -6.37 10.35 16.09
N TYR A 342 -5.91 9.53 17.03
CA TYR A 342 -6.39 8.16 17.17
C TYR A 342 -7.89 8.14 17.46
N ALA A 343 -8.36 8.92 18.44
CA ALA A 343 -9.78 9.00 18.77
C ALA A 343 -10.62 9.54 17.58
N ALA A 344 -10.06 10.46 16.78
CA ALA A 344 -10.72 10.96 15.58
C ALA A 344 -10.87 9.89 14.49
N LEU A 345 -9.80 9.12 14.22
CA LEU A 345 -9.81 8.04 13.25
C LEU A 345 -10.69 6.86 13.70
N ASP A 346 -10.68 6.52 14.99
CA ASP A 346 -11.56 5.50 15.58
C ASP A 346 -13.03 5.89 15.45
N THR A 347 -13.35 7.14 15.75
CA THR A 347 -14.71 7.67 15.54
C THR A 347 -15.11 7.60 14.06
N ALA A 348 -14.20 7.92 13.14
CA ALA A 348 -14.45 7.86 11.71
C ALA A 348 -14.67 6.42 11.21
N GLN A 349 -13.84 5.46 11.64
CA GLN A 349 -13.97 4.05 11.30
C GLN A 349 -15.32 3.49 11.79
N ASN A 350 -15.65 3.71 13.06
CA ASN A 350 -16.91 3.28 13.64
C ASN A 350 -18.13 3.89 12.91
N MET A 351 -18.02 5.14 12.44
CA MET A 351 -19.06 5.77 11.64
C MET A 351 -19.22 5.12 10.25
N PHE A 352 -18.11 4.80 9.56
CA PHE A 352 -18.16 4.10 8.29
C PHE A 352 -18.73 2.68 8.40
N GLU A 353 -18.50 2.01 9.52
CA GLU A 353 -19.03 0.66 9.78
C GLU A 353 -20.51 0.71 10.13
N SER A 354 -20.89 1.53 11.12
CA SER A 354 -22.27 1.64 11.60
C SER A 354 -23.24 2.26 10.59
N GLN A 355 -22.73 3.07 9.66
CA GLN A 355 -23.53 3.76 8.63
C GLN A 355 -23.22 3.28 7.22
N SER A 356 -22.54 2.13 7.10
CA SER A 356 -22.60 1.31 5.89
C SER A 356 -24.03 0.79 5.78
N ASP A 357 -24.87 1.47 4.99
CA ASP A 357 -26.27 1.07 4.84
C ASP A 357 -26.34 -0.39 4.34
N THR A 358 -27.26 -1.16 4.90
CA THR A 358 -27.58 -2.55 4.54
C THR A 358 -28.11 -2.72 3.09
N SER A 359 -28.07 -1.66 2.29
CA SER A 359 -28.57 -1.58 0.92
C SER A 359 -27.52 -0.94 -0.01
N SER A 360 -26.82 -1.77 -0.78
CA SER A 360 -26.21 -1.51 -2.11
C SER A 360 -25.35 -0.26 -2.38
N ARG A 361 -25.18 0.71 -1.46
CA ARG A 361 -24.43 1.95 -1.69
C ARG A 361 -22.93 1.70 -1.50
N GLN A 362 -22.18 1.72 -2.60
CA GLN A 362 -20.75 1.40 -2.66
C GLN A 362 -19.87 2.64 -2.88
N ALA A 363 -20.29 3.80 -2.38
CA ALA A 363 -19.49 5.01 -2.44
C ALA A 363 -18.12 4.79 -1.76
N ARG A 364 -17.06 5.38 -2.32
CA ARG A 364 -15.72 5.28 -1.72
C ARG A 364 -15.65 6.11 -0.45
N LYS A 365 -14.89 5.62 0.53
CA LYS A 365 -14.77 6.22 1.87
C LYS A 365 -13.52 7.09 1.93
N VAL A 366 -13.65 8.29 2.46
CA VAL A 366 -12.54 9.26 2.58
C VAL A 366 -12.56 9.90 3.97
N VAL A 367 -11.41 9.95 4.63
CA VAL A 367 -11.16 10.82 5.79
C VAL A 367 -10.35 12.01 5.31
N LEU A 368 -10.85 13.23 5.54
CA LEU A 368 -10.12 14.48 5.32
C LEU A 368 -9.72 15.05 6.68
N LEU A 369 -8.44 14.85 7.06
CA LEU A 369 -7.89 15.15 8.38
C LEU A 369 -7.11 16.46 8.36
N TYR A 370 -7.59 17.47 9.08
CA TYR A 370 -6.87 18.70 9.38
C TYR A 370 -6.30 18.64 10.80
N ALA A 371 -4.98 18.68 10.95
CA ALA A 371 -4.31 18.61 12.25
C ALA A 371 -3.11 19.55 12.31
N SER A 372 -2.86 20.15 13.48
CA SER A 372 -1.70 21.03 13.71
C SER A 372 -0.42 20.30 14.10
N SER A 373 -0.57 19.07 14.61
CA SER A 373 0.51 18.28 15.15
C SER A 373 0.17 16.80 15.09
N TYR A 374 1.20 15.97 15.27
CA TYR A 374 1.09 14.52 15.40
C TYR A 374 1.75 14.11 16.71
N ASN A 375 0.97 13.54 17.64
CA ASN A 375 1.50 13.03 18.89
C ASN A 375 1.69 11.52 18.78
N GLN A 376 2.94 11.08 18.91
CA GLN A 376 3.34 9.69 18.74
C GLN A 376 3.50 8.98 20.10
N ILE A 377 2.54 9.19 21.03
CA ILE A 377 2.68 8.75 22.42
C ILE A 377 1.61 7.71 22.76
N GLY A 378 2.03 6.49 23.11
CA GLY A 378 1.20 5.50 23.80
C GLY A 378 0.74 4.31 22.95
N LEU A 379 -0.19 3.52 23.51
CA LEU A 379 -0.83 2.35 22.86
C LEU A 379 -1.85 2.76 21.78
N ASP A 380 -2.24 4.03 21.77
CA ASP A 380 -3.20 4.63 20.83
C ASP A 380 -2.45 5.31 19.67
N ASP A 381 -1.59 4.57 18.96
CA ASP A 381 -0.83 5.10 17.82
C ASP A 381 -1.77 5.31 16.61
N PRO A 382 -1.98 6.56 16.14
CA PRO A 382 -2.83 6.86 14.99
C PRO A 382 -2.42 6.11 13.73
N LYS A 383 -1.16 5.67 13.61
CA LYS A 383 -0.69 4.90 12.47
C LYS A 383 -1.36 3.54 12.33
N THR A 384 -1.58 2.84 13.44
CA THR A 384 -2.14 1.48 13.40
C THR A 384 -3.55 1.49 12.80
N ILE A 385 -4.39 2.42 13.27
CA ILE A 385 -5.75 2.55 12.75
C ILE A 385 -5.78 3.13 11.33
N ALA A 386 -4.89 4.08 11.01
CA ALA A 386 -4.78 4.60 9.64
C ALA A 386 -4.41 3.50 8.63
N ASP A 387 -3.43 2.64 8.95
CA ASP A 387 -3.03 1.52 8.09
C ASP A 387 -4.19 0.52 7.90
N GLN A 388 -4.96 0.23 8.96
CA GLN A 388 -6.16 -0.61 8.87
C GLN A 388 -7.23 -0.01 7.96
N MET A 389 -7.50 1.29 8.08
CA MET A 389 -8.46 2.00 7.24
C MET A 389 -8.03 2.00 5.77
N ILE A 390 -6.76 2.30 5.48
CA ILE A 390 -6.21 2.29 4.11
C ILE A 390 -6.30 0.89 3.49
N ASN A 391 -5.91 -0.15 4.23
CA ASN A 391 -6.04 -1.54 3.78
C ASN A 391 -7.51 -1.96 3.55
N SER A 392 -8.45 -1.29 4.23
CA SER A 392 -9.90 -1.48 4.07
C SER A 392 -10.51 -0.55 3.00
N ASN A 393 -9.71 -0.06 2.05
CA ASN A 393 -10.13 0.80 0.95
C ASN A 393 -10.68 2.18 1.37
N VAL A 394 -10.26 2.70 2.52
CA VAL A 394 -10.54 4.08 2.93
C VAL A 394 -9.36 4.98 2.54
N PHE A 395 -9.64 6.09 1.86
CA PHE A 395 -8.63 7.11 1.59
C PHE A 395 -8.46 8.01 2.81
N ILE A 396 -7.23 8.34 3.20
CA ILE A 396 -6.93 9.32 4.24
C ILE A 396 -6.15 10.47 3.59
N VAL A 397 -6.79 11.63 3.48
CA VAL A 397 -6.19 12.87 3.03
C VAL A 397 -5.79 13.67 4.26
N THR A 398 -4.50 13.98 4.44
CA THR A 398 -4.03 14.77 5.59
C THR A 398 -3.62 16.18 5.19
N VAL A 399 -3.91 17.13 6.08
CA VAL A 399 -3.54 18.53 5.97
C VAL A 399 -2.85 18.95 7.26
N ASP A 400 -1.53 19.12 7.22
CA ASP A 400 -0.74 19.76 8.29
C ASP A 400 -1.08 21.25 8.28
N TYR A 401 -2.04 21.64 9.13
CA TYR A 401 -2.56 23.00 9.22
C TYR A 401 -1.83 23.80 10.29
N ARG A 402 -1.21 24.91 9.90
CA ARG A 402 -0.57 25.87 10.80
C ARG A 402 -0.82 27.31 10.36
N ASP A 403 -0.94 28.18 11.36
CA ASP A 403 -0.81 29.62 11.16
C ASP A 403 0.66 29.94 10.83
N ALA A 404 0.88 30.86 9.88
CA ALA A 404 2.15 31.06 9.17
C ALA A 404 3.40 31.11 10.08
N GLY A 405 4.41 30.26 9.78
CA GLY A 405 5.76 30.31 10.38
C GLY A 405 6.24 29.08 11.16
N GLY A 406 5.46 27.99 11.23
CA GLY A 406 5.86 26.75 11.93
C GLY A 406 6.58 25.73 11.03
N ALA A 407 7.66 25.10 11.51
CA ALA A 407 8.40 24.06 10.77
C ALA A 407 7.56 22.79 10.52
N THR A 408 7.47 22.32 9.27
CA THR A 408 6.64 21.19 8.83
C THR A 408 6.89 19.91 9.62
N THR A 409 5.82 19.26 10.11
CA THR A 409 5.92 17.91 10.66
C THR A 409 5.61 16.90 9.57
N LYS A 410 6.63 16.25 9.01
CA LYS A 410 6.45 15.14 8.04
C LYS A 410 5.69 13.93 8.64
N LEU A 411 5.33 13.96 9.92
CA LEU A 411 4.71 12.84 10.63
C LEU A 411 3.26 12.56 10.17
N LEU A 412 2.48 13.58 9.79
CA LEU A 412 1.12 13.37 9.25
C LEU A 412 1.11 12.63 7.90
N SER A 413 2.23 12.58 7.18
CA SER A 413 2.35 11.78 5.96
C SER A 413 2.40 10.26 6.23
N GLN A 414 2.70 9.84 7.47
CA GLN A 414 2.81 8.43 7.84
C GLN A 414 1.44 7.73 7.97
N ILE A 415 0.36 8.52 8.01
CA ILE A 415 -1.02 8.07 8.22
C ILE A 415 -1.94 8.45 7.04
N SER A 416 -1.43 9.15 6.03
CA SER A 416 -2.17 9.48 4.81
C SER A 416 -2.08 8.36 3.78
N THR A 417 -3.08 8.27 2.90
CA THR A 417 -2.92 7.55 1.63
C THR A 417 -1.75 8.16 0.85
N PRO A 418 -0.92 7.35 0.16
CA PRO A 418 0.23 7.85 -0.59
C PRO A 418 -0.11 9.06 -1.48
N PHE A 419 0.73 10.10 -1.41
CA PHE A 419 0.59 11.36 -2.14
C PHE A 419 -0.64 12.23 -1.78
N MET A 420 -1.38 11.88 -0.71
CA MET A 420 -2.52 12.66 -0.21
C MET A 420 -2.20 13.37 1.12
N ASN A 421 -0.94 13.79 1.30
CA ASN A 421 -0.51 14.61 2.42
C ASN A 421 -0.17 16.02 1.95
N PHE A 422 -0.79 17.01 2.57
CA PHE A 422 -0.65 18.42 2.22
C PHE A 422 -0.27 19.23 3.46
N SER A 423 0.31 20.42 3.26
CA SER A 423 0.65 21.30 4.38
C SER A 423 0.34 22.75 4.04
N SER A 424 -0.33 23.44 4.96
CA SER A 424 -0.57 24.89 4.83
C SER A 424 0.69 25.72 5.11
N ALA A 425 1.75 25.10 5.66
CA ALA A 425 3.03 25.73 5.96
C ALA A 425 4.00 25.72 4.76
N ASP A 426 3.71 24.98 3.69
CA ASP A 426 4.51 25.05 2.46
C ASP A 426 4.24 26.38 1.74
N GLU A 427 5.07 27.38 2.00
CA GLU A 427 4.96 28.72 1.41
C GLU A 427 4.99 28.72 -0.12
N THR A 428 5.60 27.71 -0.74
CA THR A 428 5.69 27.56 -2.20
C THR A 428 4.35 27.14 -2.81
N ASN A 429 3.57 26.34 -2.08
CA ASN A 429 2.32 25.73 -2.56
C ASN A 429 1.07 26.16 -1.77
N ARG A 430 1.19 27.09 -0.82
CA ARG A 430 0.08 27.53 0.04
C ARG A 430 -1.13 28.04 -0.73
N ALA A 431 -0.92 28.65 -1.90
CA ALA A 431 -2.00 29.11 -2.79
C ALA A 431 -2.70 27.96 -3.54
N ASN A 432 -2.05 26.80 -3.66
CA ASN A 432 -2.51 25.66 -4.46
C ASN A 432 -3.07 24.50 -3.61
N ILE A 433 -2.92 24.53 -2.29
CA ILE A 433 -3.35 23.43 -1.39
C ILE A 433 -4.81 23.02 -1.60
N LEU A 434 -5.70 23.99 -1.83
CA LEU A 434 -7.12 23.72 -2.13
C LEU A 434 -7.29 22.89 -3.39
N ASN A 435 -6.53 23.20 -4.45
CA ASN A 435 -6.57 22.46 -5.70
C ASN A 435 -6.00 21.04 -5.52
N GLU A 436 -4.98 20.88 -4.67
CA GLU A 436 -4.42 19.55 -4.39
C GLU A 436 -5.38 18.65 -3.61
N ILE A 437 -6.06 19.20 -2.60
CA ILE A 437 -7.10 18.49 -1.84
C ILE A 437 -8.28 18.15 -2.77
N ASP A 438 -8.70 19.09 -3.63
CA ASP A 438 -9.76 18.84 -4.60
C ASP A 438 -9.39 17.67 -5.50
N GLN A 439 -8.18 17.68 -6.08
CA GLN A 439 -7.65 16.57 -6.89
C GLN A 439 -7.60 15.24 -6.13
N ALA A 440 -7.21 15.24 -4.86
CA ALA A 440 -7.22 14.02 -4.04
C ALA A 440 -8.62 13.43 -3.87
N LEU A 441 -9.64 14.28 -3.68
CA LEU A 441 -11.05 13.84 -3.67
C LEU A 441 -11.48 13.31 -5.05
N CYS A 442 -11.08 13.98 -6.13
CA CYS A 442 -11.36 13.51 -7.49
C CYS A 442 -10.74 12.12 -7.74
N PHE A 443 -9.52 11.89 -7.26
CA PHE A 443 -8.84 10.60 -7.36
C PHE A 443 -9.53 9.52 -6.53
N ALA A 444 -9.95 9.83 -5.31
CA ALA A 444 -10.75 8.91 -4.50
C ALA A 444 -12.09 8.55 -5.17
N ASN A 445 -12.63 9.45 -5.99
CA ASN A 445 -13.87 9.28 -6.76
C ASN A 445 -13.67 8.57 -8.12
N CYS A 446 -12.43 8.29 -8.51
CA CYS A 446 -12.14 7.57 -9.75
C CYS A 446 -12.40 6.07 -9.52
N VAL A 447 -13.51 5.57 -10.08
CA VAL A 447 -14.02 4.23 -9.83
C VAL A 447 -14.19 3.48 -11.14
N CYS A 448 -13.58 2.29 -11.22
CA CYS A 448 -13.88 1.35 -12.28
C CYS A 448 -15.04 0.42 -11.94
N PRO A 449 -15.80 -0.04 -12.96
CA PRO A 449 -16.74 -1.14 -12.79
C PRO A 449 -16.04 -2.36 -12.17
N ARG A 450 -16.81 -3.16 -11.42
CA ARG A 450 -16.31 -4.38 -10.79
C ARG A 450 -15.62 -5.26 -11.84
N GLU A 451 -14.46 -5.82 -11.49
CA GLU A 451 -13.61 -6.67 -12.35
C GLU A 451 -12.75 -5.93 -13.38
N MET A 452 -12.88 -4.61 -13.50
CA MET A 452 -11.98 -3.78 -14.31
C MET A 452 -10.96 -3.05 -13.44
N GLN A 453 -9.75 -2.87 -13.96
CA GLN A 453 -8.67 -2.14 -13.29
C GLN A 453 -8.59 -0.71 -13.81
N GLN A 454 -8.40 0.24 -12.88
CA GLN A 454 -8.18 1.64 -13.24
C GLN A 454 -6.78 1.80 -13.80
N VAL A 455 -6.67 2.42 -14.97
CA VAL A 455 -5.36 2.83 -15.50
C VAL A 455 -4.77 3.92 -14.60
N ILE A 456 -3.52 3.73 -14.17
CA ILE A 456 -2.76 4.69 -13.37
C ILE A 456 -1.42 4.95 -14.07
N THR A 457 -1.11 6.22 -14.29
CA THR A 457 0.21 6.65 -14.75
C THR A 457 0.86 7.53 -13.68
N TYR A 458 2.14 7.89 -13.83
CA TYR A 458 2.82 8.79 -12.88
C TYR A 458 3.30 10.05 -13.59
N ASN A 459 3.11 11.20 -12.95
CA ASN A 459 3.68 12.45 -13.43
C ASN A 459 5.22 12.36 -13.34
N ALA A 460 5.90 12.54 -14.46
CA ALA A 460 7.35 12.36 -14.56
C ALA A 460 8.16 13.33 -13.68
N THR A 461 7.59 14.47 -13.28
CA THR A 461 8.26 15.50 -12.49
C THR A 461 7.94 15.36 -11.00
N SER A 462 6.67 15.15 -10.65
CA SER A 462 6.23 15.12 -9.25
C SER A 462 6.14 13.72 -8.65
N GLY A 463 6.22 12.66 -9.48
CA GLY A 463 6.02 11.28 -9.07
C GLY A 463 4.58 10.98 -8.61
N ARG A 464 3.66 11.94 -8.71
CA ARG A 464 2.27 11.77 -8.27
C ARG A 464 1.49 10.86 -9.23
N PRO A 465 0.64 9.96 -8.73
CA PRO A 465 -0.22 9.14 -9.57
C PRO A 465 -1.27 10.01 -10.28
N MET A 466 -1.54 9.65 -11.53
CA MET A 466 -2.61 10.18 -12.36
C MET A 466 -3.55 9.04 -12.69
N TYR A 467 -4.81 9.14 -12.27
CA TYR A 467 -5.84 8.12 -12.48
C TYR A 467 -6.64 8.45 -13.73
N TRP A 468 -6.95 7.43 -14.54
CA TRP A 468 -7.32 7.68 -15.93
C TRP A 468 -8.77 7.55 -16.37
N GLY A 469 -9.80 7.20 -15.61
CA GLY A 469 -11.16 7.05 -16.19
C GLY A 469 -11.33 5.85 -17.15
N ASP A 470 -10.33 5.55 -17.98
CA ASP A 470 -10.18 4.31 -18.70
C ASP A 470 -10.01 3.15 -17.71
N CYS A 471 -10.88 2.17 -17.86
CA CYS A 471 -10.89 0.94 -17.09
C CYS A 471 -10.54 -0.20 -18.04
N ILE A 472 -9.46 -0.89 -17.75
CA ILE A 472 -8.99 -1.99 -18.56
C ILE A 472 -9.34 -3.33 -17.90
N ILE A 473 -9.70 -4.30 -18.74
CA ILE A 473 -9.69 -5.70 -18.35
C ILE A 473 -8.42 -6.27 -19.00
N PRO A 474 -7.36 -6.51 -18.24
CA PRO A 474 -6.18 -7.16 -18.80
C PRO A 474 -6.57 -8.58 -19.25
N TYR A 475 -6.26 -8.90 -20.51
CA TYR A 475 -6.50 -10.22 -21.09
C TYR A 475 -5.23 -10.72 -21.77
N ASP A 476 -4.62 -11.76 -21.21
CA ASP A 476 -3.42 -12.36 -21.79
C ASP A 476 -3.78 -13.29 -22.95
N SER A 477 -3.31 -12.93 -24.15
CA SER A 477 -3.42 -13.76 -25.35
C SER A 477 -2.03 -14.05 -25.89
N GLY A 478 -1.69 -15.35 -26.02
CA GLY A 478 -0.48 -15.80 -26.72
C GLY A 478 -0.59 -15.71 -28.25
N ALA A 479 -1.65 -15.09 -28.79
CA ALA A 479 -1.89 -14.98 -30.21
C ALA A 479 -1.12 -13.81 -30.83
N PHE A 480 -0.73 -13.94 -32.10
CA PHE A 480 -0.15 -12.83 -32.86
C PHE A 480 -1.12 -11.63 -32.88
N ALA A 481 -0.60 -10.39 -32.90
CA ALA A 481 -1.39 -9.15 -32.76
C ALA A 481 -2.66 -9.07 -33.63
N GLN A 482 -2.61 -9.60 -34.86
CA GLN A 482 -3.77 -9.69 -35.75
C GLN A 482 -4.88 -10.60 -35.19
N PHE A 483 -4.51 -11.76 -34.64
CA PHE A 483 -5.45 -12.69 -34.00
C PHE A 483 -5.96 -12.17 -32.65
N ALA A 484 -5.13 -11.43 -31.91
CA ALA A 484 -5.58 -10.74 -30.70
C ALA A 484 -6.59 -9.64 -31.03
N GLN A 485 -6.38 -8.88 -32.12
CA GLN A 485 -7.33 -7.90 -32.63
C GLN A 485 -8.63 -8.58 -33.08
N ASP A 486 -8.55 -9.68 -33.82
CA ASP A 486 -9.73 -10.41 -34.29
C ASP A 486 -10.54 -10.99 -33.11
N ALA A 487 -9.86 -11.57 -32.10
CA ALA A 487 -10.48 -12.09 -30.88
C ALA A 487 -11.10 -10.97 -30.01
N CYS A 488 -10.43 -9.83 -29.87
CA CYS A 488 -10.99 -8.66 -29.18
C CYS A 488 -12.23 -8.14 -29.91
N THR A 489 -12.20 -8.09 -31.25
CA THR A 489 -13.33 -7.63 -32.06
C THR A 489 -14.52 -8.59 -31.95
N GLU A 490 -14.27 -9.90 -31.85
CA GLU A 490 -15.30 -10.93 -31.66
C GLU A 490 -16.07 -10.79 -30.33
N ILE A 491 -15.41 -10.31 -29.27
CA ILE A 491 -16.04 -10.02 -27.97
C ILE A 491 -16.55 -8.57 -27.86
N GLY A 492 -16.56 -7.80 -28.95
CA GLY A 492 -17.02 -6.41 -28.98
C GLY A 492 -16.04 -5.39 -28.38
N GLY A 493 -14.78 -5.78 -28.17
CA GLY A 493 -13.69 -4.93 -27.71
C GLY A 493 -12.76 -4.46 -28.84
N SER A 494 -11.86 -3.53 -28.51
CA SER A 494 -10.84 -2.99 -29.43
C SER A 494 -9.44 -3.25 -28.83
N LEU A 495 -8.51 -3.76 -29.63
CA LEU A 495 -7.10 -3.93 -29.23
C LEU A 495 -6.37 -2.58 -29.35
N VAL A 496 -5.54 -2.24 -28.37
CA VAL A 496 -4.69 -1.03 -28.36
C VAL A 496 -3.23 -1.46 -28.52
N SER A 497 -2.47 -0.83 -29.44
CA SER A 497 -1.06 -1.17 -29.78
C SER A 497 -0.11 -0.01 -29.50
N LEU A 498 1.08 -0.29 -28.96
CA LEU A 498 1.97 0.69 -28.33
C LEU A 498 3.30 0.93 -29.08
N THR A 499 3.28 1.29 -30.37
CA THR A 499 4.50 1.37 -31.21
C THR A 499 4.76 2.70 -31.93
N THR A 500 4.63 3.87 -31.28
CA THR A 500 5.25 5.13 -31.76
C THR A 500 5.58 6.12 -30.63
N LYS A 501 6.62 6.94 -30.85
CA LYS A 501 7.39 7.77 -29.89
C LYS A 501 6.67 8.95 -29.20
N THR A 502 5.37 8.86 -28.93
CA THR A 502 4.59 9.81 -28.12
C THR A 502 3.72 9.01 -27.17
N LYS A 503 4.11 8.96 -25.89
CA LYS A 503 3.52 8.07 -24.87
C LYS A 503 2.15 8.57 -24.38
N THR A 504 1.14 8.39 -25.22
CA THR A 504 -0.24 8.10 -24.82
C THR A 504 -0.54 6.71 -25.36
N ASP A 505 -1.39 5.97 -24.66
CA ASP A 505 -1.74 4.56 -24.87
C ASP A 505 -0.85 3.62 -24.06
N ILE A 506 -1.45 3.07 -23.01
CA ILE A 506 -0.86 2.08 -22.10
C ILE A 506 -0.97 0.70 -22.74
N VAL A 507 0.12 -0.07 -22.66
CA VAL A 507 0.13 -1.54 -22.56
C VAL A 507 1.36 -1.92 -21.71
N ILE A 508 1.10 -2.35 -20.48
CA ILE A 508 1.15 -3.78 -20.21
C ILE A 508 -0.27 -4.18 -19.83
#